data_AF-A0A9E0KG36-F1
#
_entry.id   AF-A0A9E0KG36-F1
#
_cell.length_a   1.000
_cell.length_b   1.000
_cell.length_c   1.000
_cell.angle_alpha   90.00
_cell.angle_beta   90.00
_cell.angle_gamma   90.00
#
_symmetry.space_group_name_H-M   'P 1'
#
loop_
_entity.id
_entity.type
_entity.pdbx_description
1 polymer ?
#
loop_
_entity_poly.entity_id
_entity_poly.type
_entity_poly.pdbx_seq_one_letter_code
_entity_poly.pdbx_strand_id
1 'polypeptide(L)'
;MKSVKELLLWGGVGILGAFALATVALNRGESINAVWLVVAAVSCYFIAYRFYSRFIAATVTGLDARRRTPAEIHNDGMDYVPTPKWVLFGHHFAAIAGAGPLVGPVLAAQMGYLPGTLWIVFGVIFAGAVQDFIILFLSVRRDGKSLGEIIRMELGDTAGTVASIGILMIMVILLAVLALVVVKALAGSPWGTFTIAMTIPIAFFMGIYMRYIRPGKIAEISVIGFVLLM
;
A
#
# COMPACT_ATOMS: atom_id res chain seq x y z
N MET A 1 -19.34 27.21 -3.24
CA MET A 1 -18.40 28.04 -4.02
C MET A 1 -16.99 27.62 -3.63
N LYS A 2 -16.18 27.05 -4.53
CA LYS A 2 -14.78 26.70 -4.21
C LYS A 2 -14.03 28.00 -3.89
N SER A 3 -13.36 28.05 -2.74
CA SER A 3 -12.62 29.24 -2.31
C SER A 3 -11.50 29.53 -3.32
N VAL A 4 -11.31 30.79 -3.72
CA VAL A 4 -10.20 31.23 -4.59
C VAL A 4 -8.85 30.73 -4.04
N LYS A 5 -8.72 30.61 -2.72
CA LYS A 5 -7.55 30.01 -2.06
C LYS A 5 -7.32 28.56 -2.47
N GLU A 6 -8.37 27.77 -2.60
CA GLU A 6 -8.28 26.35 -3.00
C GLU A 6 -7.81 26.23 -4.45
N LEU A 7 -8.31 27.11 -5.34
CA LEU A 7 -7.87 27.15 -6.74
C LEU A 7 -6.38 27.53 -6.84
N LEU A 8 -5.93 28.54 -6.09
CA LEU A 8 -4.53 28.96 -6.06
C LEU A 8 -3.60 27.87 -5.50
N LEU A 9 -4.03 27.15 -4.46
CA LEU A 9 -3.25 26.07 -3.85
C LEU A 9 -3.05 24.90 -4.82
N TRP A 10 -4.13 24.41 -5.44
CA TRP A 10 -4.05 23.31 -6.41
C TRP A 10 -3.40 23.73 -7.73
N GLY A 11 -3.60 24.98 -8.15
CA GLY A 11 -2.87 25.58 -9.26
C GLY A 11 -1.36 25.62 -8.99
N GLY A 12 -0.95 26.02 -7.78
CA GLY A 12 0.45 26.01 -7.36
C GLY A 12 1.07 24.62 -7.35
N VAL A 13 0.36 23.62 -6.80
CA VAL A 13 0.81 22.21 -6.83
C VAL A 13 0.94 21.70 -8.26
N GLY A 14 0.00 22.05 -9.15
CA GLY A 14 0.06 21.69 -10.56
C GLY A 14 1.24 22.32 -11.30
N ILE A 15 1.47 23.63 -11.10
CA ILE A 15 2.60 24.35 -11.70
C ILE A 15 3.93 23.79 -11.21
N LEU A 16 4.03 23.50 -9.91
CA LEU A 16 5.24 22.96 -9.29
C LEU A 16 5.54 21.53 -9.80
N GLY A 17 4.52 20.68 -9.95
CA GLY A 17 4.66 19.37 -10.58
C GLY A 17 5.05 19.45 -12.06
N ALA A 18 4.43 20.35 -12.82
CA ALA A 18 4.74 20.56 -14.23
C ALA A 18 6.18 21.09 -14.43
N PHE A 19 6.60 22.03 -13.59
CA PHE A 19 7.96 22.56 -13.59
C PHE A 19 8.98 21.45 -13.26
N ALA A 20 8.73 20.66 -12.22
CA ALA A 20 9.61 19.56 -11.85
C ALA A 20 9.73 18.50 -12.97
N LEU A 21 8.61 18.12 -13.62
CA LEU A 21 8.64 17.22 -14.77
C LEU A 21 9.37 17.83 -15.98
N ALA A 22 9.20 19.12 -16.24
CA ALA A 22 9.90 19.83 -17.31
C ALA A 22 11.42 19.87 -17.06
N THR A 23 11.85 20.16 -15.82
CA THR A 23 13.26 20.13 -15.43
C THR A 23 13.87 18.74 -15.64
N VAL A 24 13.15 17.67 -15.27
CA VAL A 24 13.60 16.29 -15.49
C VAL A 24 13.65 15.93 -16.98
N ALA A 25 12.71 16.42 -17.78
CA ALA A 25 12.63 16.11 -19.20
C ALA A 25 13.67 16.85 -20.07
N LEU A 26 13.98 18.10 -19.70
CA LEU A 26 14.83 19.01 -20.48
C LEU A 26 16.32 18.91 -20.13
N ASN A 27 16.68 18.56 -18.89
CA ASN A 27 18.08 18.42 -18.47
C ASN A 27 18.63 17.03 -18.81
N ARG A 28 18.87 16.79 -20.11
CA ARG A 28 19.56 15.58 -20.60
C ARG A 28 21.08 15.84 -20.62
N GLY A 29 21.79 15.40 -19.59
CA GLY A 29 23.28 15.43 -19.57
C GLY A 29 23.92 15.79 -18.23
N GLU A 30 23.17 16.40 -17.31
CA GLU A 30 23.62 16.64 -15.93
C GLU A 30 22.97 15.64 -14.95
N SER A 31 23.60 15.42 -13.79
CA SER A 31 23.00 14.61 -12.73
C SER A 31 21.72 15.27 -12.22
N ILE A 32 20.56 14.77 -12.67
CA ILE A 32 19.25 15.23 -12.20
C ILE A 32 19.16 14.93 -10.71
N ASN A 33 18.94 15.96 -9.90
CA ASN A 33 18.72 15.80 -8.47
C ASN A 33 17.42 15.01 -8.23
N ALA A 34 17.50 13.92 -7.47
CA ALA A 34 16.38 13.04 -7.12
C ALA A 34 15.20 13.79 -6.47
N VAL A 35 15.46 14.93 -5.84
CA VAL A 35 14.43 15.82 -5.28
C VAL A 35 13.39 16.21 -6.34
N TRP A 36 13.79 16.48 -7.59
CA TRP A 36 12.84 16.85 -8.64
C TRP A 36 11.89 15.71 -9.01
N LEU A 37 12.38 14.46 -9.01
CA LEU A 37 11.56 13.28 -9.28
C LEU A 37 10.54 13.07 -8.15
N VAL A 38 10.98 13.19 -6.89
CA VAL A 38 10.11 13.06 -5.72
C VAL A 38 9.03 14.14 -5.72
N VAL A 39 9.42 15.39 -5.95
CA VAL A 39 8.50 16.53 -6.00
C VAL A 39 7.47 16.37 -7.12
N ALA A 40 7.90 15.95 -8.31
CA ALA A 40 7.00 15.64 -9.42
C ALA A 40 5.99 14.53 -9.05
N ALA A 41 6.48 13.40 -8.54
CA ALA A 41 5.64 12.26 -8.17
C ALA A 41 4.61 12.62 -7.09
N VAL A 42 5.06 13.28 -6.02
CA VAL A 42 4.18 13.72 -4.91
C VAL A 42 3.10 14.68 -5.41
N SER A 43 3.47 15.64 -6.28
CA SER A 43 2.51 16.58 -6.86
C SER A 43 1.46 15.86 -7.71
N CYS A 44 1.87 14.91 -8.55
CA CYS A 44 0.96 14.08 -9.35
C CYS A 44 0.03 13.24 -8.47
N TYR A 45 0.55 12.61 -7.41
CA TYR A 45 -0.27 11.82 -6.48
C TYR A 45 -1.26 12.66 -5.70
N PHE A 46 -0.90 13.88 -5.27
CA PHE A 46 -1.84 14.78 -4.62
C PHE A 46 -3.01 15.19 -5.52
N ILE A 47 -2.72 15.50 -6.80
CA ILE A 47 -3.74 15.83 -7.80
C ILE A 47 -4.64 14.61 -8.05
N ALA A 48 -4.05 13.44 -8.29
CA ALA A 48 -4.79 12.20 -8.51
C ALA A 48 -5.66 11.83 -7.30
N TYR A 49 -5.13 11.92 -6.08
CA TYR A 49 -5.88 11.70 -4.86
C TYR A 49 -7.05 12.68 -4.73
N ARG A 50 -6.86 13.97 -5.06
CA ARG A 50 -7.91 14.97 -4.91
C ARG A 50 -9.04 14.82 -5.94
N PHE A 51 -8.72 14.52 -7.19
CA PHE A 51 -9.69 14.53 -8.29
C PHE A 51 -10.10 13.12 -8.70
N TYR A 52 -9.13 12.26 -9.00
CA TYR A 52 -9.38 10.94 -9.55
C TYR A 52 -9.91 9.96 -8.49
N SER A 53 -9.34 9.95 -7.28
CA SER A 53 -9.85 9.08 -6.20
C SER A 53 -11.30 9.44 -5.83
N ARG A 54 -11.66 10.73 -5.84
CA ARG A 54 -13.04 11.18 -5.60
C ARG A 54 -13.99 10.72 -6.69
N PHE A 55 -13.56 10.74 -7.95
CA PHE A 55 -14.35 10.20 -9.06
C PHE A 55 -14.58 8.70 -8.88
N ILE A 56 -13.55 7.92 -8.56
CA ILE A 56 -13.69 6.48 -8.33
C ILE A 56 -14.58 6.19 -7.11
N ALA A 57 -14.38 6.92 -6.01
CA ALA A 57 -15.15 6.77 -4.78
C ALA A 57 -16.64 7.11 -4.95
N ALA A 58 -16.96 8.20 -5.64
CA ALA A 58 -18.33 8.68 -5.77
C ALA A 58 -19.09 8.07 -6.96
N THR A 59 -18.45 8.01 -8.13
CA THR A 59 -19.12 7.63 -9.39
C THR A 59 -19.02 6.13 -9.67
N VAL A 60 -17.84 5.54 -9.46
CA VAL A 60 -17.60 4.12 -9.83
C VAL A 60 -18.06 3.17 -8.73
N THR A 61 -17.63 3.42 -7.50
CA THR A 61 -17.89 2.52 -6.36
C THR A 61 -19.09 2.94 -5.50
N GLY A 62 -19.50 4.21 -5.56
CA GLY A 62 -20.64 4.70 -4.77
C GLY A 62 -20.45 4.46 -3.26
N LEU A 63 -19.31 4.90 -2.72
CA LEU A 63 -19.04 4.79 -1.29
C LEU A 63 -20.11 5.51 -0.46
N ASP A 64 -20.68 4.80 0.51
CA ASP A 64 -21.63 5.34 1.47
C ASP A 64 -21.02 5.24 2.87
N ALA A 65 -20.76 6.41 3.48
CA ALA A 65 -20.19 6.52 4.82
C ALA A 65 -21.15 6.04 5.93
N ARG A 66 -22.45 5.88 5.65
CA ARG A 66 -23.44 5.39 6.62
C ARG A 66 -23.51 3.88 6.70
N ARG A 67 -22.92 3.15 5.73
CA ARG A 67 -22.96 1.69 5.73
C ARG A 67 -21.83 1.14 6.59
N ARG A 68 -22.22 0.39 7.62
CA ARG A 68 -21.29 -0.28 8.54
C ARG A 68 -20.48 -1.35 7.80
N THR A 69 -19.22 -1.51 8.20
CA THR A 69 -18.32 -2.53 7.64
C THR A 69 -18.60 -3.91 8.26
N PRO A 70 -18.19 -5.02 7.61
CA PRO A 70 -18.34 -6.36 8.17
C PRO A 70 -17.72 -6.50 9.56
N ALA A 71 -16.59 -5.82 9.81
CA ALA A 71 -15.94 -5.78 11.12
C ALA A 71 -16.85 -5.25 12.23
N GLU A 72 -17.74 -4.30 11.92
CA GLU A 72 -18.69 -3.75 12.88
C GLU A 72 -20.00 -4.55 13.01
N ILE A 73 -20.38 -5.27 11.95
CA ILE A 73 -21.64 -6.04 11.88
C ILE A 73 -21.45 -7.41 12.56
N HIS A 74 -20.37 -8.12 12.22
CA HIS A 74 -20.11 -9.49 12.65
C HIS A 74 -19.13 -9.58 13.82
N ASN A 75 -18.88 -8.46 14.52
CA ASN A 75 -17.86 -8.29 15.58
C ASN A 75 -17.78 -9.47 16.58
N ASP A 76 -17.02 -10.50 16.22
CA ASP A 76 -16.94 -11.80 16.91
C ASP A 76 -15.69 -11.88 17.80
N GLY A 77 -14.83 -10.86 17.74
CA GLY A 77 -13.59 -10.82 18.50
C GLY A 77 -12.49 -11.74 17.96
N MET A 78 -12.71 -12.44 16.85
CA MET A 78 -11.78 -13.35 16.18
C MET A 78 -11.50 -12.91 14.74
N ASP A 79 -12.44 -13.14 13.80
CA ASP A 79 -12.29 -12.82 12.38
C ASP A 79 -12.72 -11.38 12.08
N TYR A 80 -13.69 -10.85 12.83
CA TYR A 80 -14.23 -9.51 12.69
C TYR A 80 -13.97 -8.71 13.96
N VAL A 81 -13.02 -7.78 13.89
CA VAL A 81 -12.68 -6.89 15.01
C VAL A 81 -12.57 -5.45 14.51
N PRO A 82 -13.42 -4.52 14.99
CA PRO A 82 -13.29 -3.10 14.69
C PRO A 82 -11.91 -2.58 15.13
N THR A 83 -11.08 -2.24 14.15
CA THR A 83 -9.70 -1.82 14.38
C THR A 83 -9.51 -0.37 13.96
N PRO A 84 -8.75 0.46 14.71
CA PRO A 84 -8.51 1.83 14.33
C PRO A 84 -7.84 1.97 12.96
N LYS A 85 -8.31 2.95 12.18
CA LYS A 85 -7.86 3.19 10.80
C LYS A 85 -6.35 3.31 10.62
N TRP A 86 -5.63 3.82 11.61
CA TRP A 86 -4.18 3.99 11.58
C TRP A 86 -3.44 2.66 11.68
N VAL A 87 -3.96 1.72 12.46
CA VAL A 87 -3.43 0.36 12.57
C VAL A 87 -3.70 -0.38 11.26
N LEU A 88 -4.92 -0.27 10.73
CA LEU A 88 -5.29 -0.87 9.44
C LEU A 88 -4.41 -0.33 8.30
N PHE A 89 -4.20 0.98 8.25
CA PHE A 89 -3.29 1.61 7.29
C PHE A 89 -1.87 1.06 7.43
N GLY A 90 -1.36 0.92 8.65
CA GLY A 90 -0.03 0.33 8.90
C GLY A 90 0.09 -1.10 8.38
N HIS A 91 -0.93 -1.93 8.56
CA HIS A 91 -0.94 -3.31 8.03
C HIS A 91 -0.94 -3.33 6.51
N HIS A 92 -1.78 -2.52 5.86
CA HIS A 92 -1.79 -2.43 4.40
C HIS A 92 -0.47 -1.86 3.86
N PHE A 93 0.09 -0.84 4.51
CA PHE A 93 1.36 -0.26 4.13
C PHE A 93 2.49 -1.29 4.24
N ALA A 94 2.59 -2.01 5.36
CA ALA A 94 3.59 -3.05 5.58
C ALA A 94 3.47 -4.21 4.57
N ALA A 95 2.24 -4.60 4.21
CA ALA A 95 1.99 -5.66 3.23
C ALA A 95 2.45 -5.29 1.81
N ILE A 96 2.44 -3.99 1.45
CA ILE A 96 2.85 -3.51 0.12
C ILE A 96 4.33 -3.10 0.10
N ALA A 97 4.86 -2.59 1.22
CA ALA A 97 6.22 -2.04 1.34
C ALA A 97 7.36 -3.09 1.28
N GLY A 98 7.13 -4.28 0.72
CA GLY A 98 8.10 -5.36 0.57
C GLY A 98 9.26 -5.06 -0.39
N ALA A 99 9.83 -6.08 -1.05
CA ALA A 99 10.93 -5.83 -2.00
C ALA A 99 10.51 -5.13 -3.31
N GLY A 100 9.21 -4.95 -3.56
CA GLY A 100 8.68 -4.28 -4.74
C GLY A 100 9.25 -2.87 -4.94
N PRO A 101 9.15 -1.97 -3.95
CA PRO A 101 9.79 -0.65 -3.96
C PRO A 101 11.33 -0.65 -4.08
N LEU A 102 11.99 -1.77 -3.78
CA LEU A 102 13.45 -1.88 -3.79
C LEU A 102 13.97 -2.35 -5.16
N VAL A 103 13.37 -3.41 -5.71
CA VAL A 103 13.81 -4.02 -6.97
C VAL A 103 13.10 -3.39 -8.18
N GLY A 104 11.83 -3.03 -8.05
CA GLY A 104 11.01 -2.52 -9.14
C GLY A 104 11.57 -1.25 -9.79
N PRO A 105 11.90 -0.19 -9.03
CA PRO A 105 12.48 1.03 -9.59
C PRO A 105 13.85 0.81 -10.25
N VAL A 106 14.67 -0.08 -9.69
CA VAL A 106 15.99 -0.42 -10.26
C VAL A 106 15.82 -1.10 -11.61
N LEU A 107 14.90 -2.06 -11.72
CA LEU A 107 14.58 -2.71 -12.99
C LEU A 107 13.96 -1.73 -13.99
N ALA A 108 13.06 -0.84 -13.56
CA ALA A 108 12.44 0.16 -14.42
C ALA A 108 13.46 1.19 -14.94
N ALA A 109 14.44 1.58 -14.12
CA ALA A 109 15.50 2.51 -14.51
C ALA A 109 16.42 1.95 -15.62
N GLN A 110 16.47 0.63 -15.81
CA GLN A 110 17.21 0.01 -16.93
C GLN A 110 16.65 0.43 -18.30
N MET A 111 15.37 0.79 -18.37
CA MET A 111 14.73 1.35 -19.58
C MET A 111 14.85 2.89 -19.67
N GLY A 112 15.66 3.50 -18.79
CA GLY A 112 15.86 4.94 -18.67
C GLY A 112 15.10 5.56 -17.49
N TYR A 113 15.71 6.58 -16.88
CA TYR A 113 15.16 7.25 -15.69
C TYR A 113 13.80 7.92 -15.93
N LEU A 114 13.64 8.63 -17.05
CA LEU A 114 12.38 9.32 -17.35
C LEU A 114 11.24 8.32 -17.69
N PRO A 115 11.41 7.36 -18.62
CA PRO A 115 10.37 6.36 -18.89
C PRO A 115 9.99 5.53 -17.65
N GLY A 116 10.99 5.10 -16.86
CA GLY A 116 10.74 4.37 -15.62
C GLY A 116 9.97 5.19 -14.59
N THR A 117 10.32 6.46 -14.40
CA THR A 117 9.62 7.36 -13.47
C THR A 117 8.18 7.59 -13.93
N LEU A 118 7.95 7.89 -15.21
CA LEU A 118 6.61 8.10 -15.74
C LEU A 118 5.75 6.84 -15.60
N TRP A 119 6.31 5.67 -15.89
CA TRP A 119 5.62 4.40 -15.70
C TRP A 119 5.23 4.18 -14.23
N ILE A 120 6.12 4.45 -13.28
CA ILE A 120 5.81 4.32 -11.85
C ILE A 120 4.70 5.28 -11.45
N VAL A 121 4.82 6.56 -11.81
CA VAL A 121 3.83 7.58 -11.41
C VAL A 121 2.46 7.32 -12.05
N PHE A 122 2.40 7.15 -13.36
CA PHE A 122 1.13 6.93 -14.05
C PHE A 122 0.56 5.54 -13.81
N GLY A 123 1.41 4.51 -13.74
CA GLY A 123 1.00 3.13 -13.46
C GLY A 123 0.34 3.00 -12.08
N VAL A 124 0.89 3.67 -11.05
CA VAL A 124 0.26 3.72 -9.73
C VAL A 124 -1.07 4.46 -9.76
N ILE A 125 -1.14 5.62 -10.44
CA ILE A 125 -2.35 6.44 -10.48
C ILE A 125 -3.51 5.73 -11.17
N PHE A 126 -3.27 5.13 -12.34
CA PHE A 126 -4.34 4.60 -13.20
C PHE A 126 -4.60 3.11 -13.04
N ALA A 127 -3.58 2.32 -12.68
CA ALA A 127 -3.73 0.87 -12.53
C ALA A 127 -3.65 0.44 -11.07
N GLY A 128 -2.51 0.62 -10.42
CA GLY A 128 -2.24 0.03 -9.08
C GLY A 128 -3.23 0.50 -8.02
N ALA A 129 -3.30 1.81 -7.76
CA ALA A 129 -4.17 2.36 -6.72
C ALA A 129 -5.66 2.11 -7.01
N VAL A 130 -6.04 2.10 -8.29
CA VAL A 130 -7.43 1.83 -8.72
C VAL A 130 -7.80 0.38 -8.49
N GLN A 131 -6.91 -0.55 -8.89
CA GLN A 131 -7.09 -1.98 -8.69
C GLN A 131 -7.25 -2.30 -7.20
N ASP A 132 -6.32 -1.82 -6.35
CA ASP A 132 -6.35 -2.10 -4.91
C ASP A 132 -7.62 -1.55 -4.26
N PHE A 133 -8.02 -0.33 -4.64
CA PHE A 133 -9.23 0.29 -4.14
C PHE A 133 -10.50 -0.48 -4.53
N ILE A 134 -10.60 -0.92 -5.80
CA ILE A 134 -11.76 -1.68 -6.29
C ILE A 134 -11.83 -3.06 -5.62
N ILE A 135 -10.72 -3.78 -5.52
CA ILE A 135 -10.70 -5.12 -4.91
C ILE A 135 -11.03 -5.02 -3.42
N LEU A 136 -10.45 -4.05 -2.70
CA LEU A 136 -10.77 -3.82 -1.28
C LEU A 136 -12.25 -3.48 -1.10
N PHE A 137 -12.79 -2.59 -1.95
CA PHE A 137 -14.21 -2.26 -1.93
C PHE A 137 -15.07 -3.51 -2.14
N LEU A 138 -14.80 -4.31 -3.18
CA LEU A 138 -15.56 -5.53 -3.47
C LEU A 138 -15.49 -6.54 -2.33
N SER A 139 -14.31 -6.74 -1.73
CA SER A 139 -14.14 -7.63 -0.58
C SER A 139 -14.96 -7.18 0.61
N VAL A 140 -14.90 -5.88 0.98
CA VAL A 140 -15.71 -5.33 2.09
C VAL A 140 -17.22 -5.46 1.81
N ARG A 141 -17.65 -5.40 0.55
CA ARG A 141 -19.06 -5.61 0.17
C ARG A 141 -19.51 -7.07 0.24
N ARG A 142 -18.57 -8.01 0.28
CA ARG A 142 -18.81 -9.47 0.40
C ARG A 142 -18.25 -10.00 1.72
N ASP A 143 -18.49 -9.28 2.80
CA ASP A 143 -18.12 -9.67 4.16
C ASP A 143 -16.61 -9.92 4.37
N GLY A 144 -15.74 -9.22 3.63
CA GLY A 144 -14.29 -9.40 3.76
C GLY A 144 -13.77 -10.70 3.14
N LYS A 145 -14.55 -11.36 2.29
CA LYS A 145 -14.13 -12.59 1.60
C LYS A 145 -12.90 -12.38 0.72
N SER A 146 -12.11 -13.44 0.58
CA SER A 146 -10.92 -13.46 -0.27
C SER A 146 -11.30 -13.37 -1.76
N LEU A 147 -10.37 -12.94 -2.60
CA LEU A 147 -10.61 -12.82 -4.05
C LEU A 147 -11.02 -14.16 -4.69
N GLY A 148 -10.40 -15.28 -4.27
CA GLY A 148 -10.76 -16.60 -4.77
C GLY A 148 -12.19 -17.00 -4.41
N GLU A 149 -12.64 -16.65 -3.21
CA GLU A 149 -14.02 -16.89 -2.77
C GLU A 149 -15.02 -15.96 -3.48
N ILE A 150 -14.64 -14.71 -3.77
CA ILE A 150 -15.45 -13.81 -4.59
C ILE A 150 -15.63 -14.39 -6.00
N ILE A 151 -14.54 -14.86 -6.61
CA ILE A 151 -14.59 -15.52 -7.92
C ILE A 151 -15.49 -16.75 -7.88
N ARG A 152 -15.41 -17.55 -6.81
CA ARG A 152 -16.28 -18.72 -6.62
C ARG A 152 -17.76 -18.36 -6.62
N MET A 153 -18.12 -17.28 -5.92
CA MET A 153 -19.52 -16.81 -5.85
C MET A 153 -20.05 -16.29 -7.18
N GLU A 154 -19.21 -15.70 -8.04
CA GLU A 154 -19.63 -15.09 -9.31
C GLU A 154 -19.55 -16.04 -10.52
N LEU A 155 -18.54 -16.90 -10.57
CA LEU A 155 -18.24 -17.76 -11.73
C LEU A 155 -18.45 -19.26 -11.45
N GLY A 156 -18.77 -19.63 -10.21
CA GLY A 156 -18.99 -21.00 -9.78
C GLY A 156 -17.76 -21.70 -9.20
N ASP A 157 -18.00 -22.91 -8.70
CA ASP A 157 -17.05 -23.68 -7.88
C ASP A 157 -15.76 -24.06 -8.60
N THR A 158 -15.84 -24.42 -9.89
CA THR A 158 -14.68 -24.80 -10.69
C THR A 158 -13.74 -23.62 -10.90
N ALA A 159 -14.27 -22.47 -11.31
CA ALA A 159 -13.52 -21.23 -11.51
C ALA A 159 -12.91 -20.73 -10.18
N GLY A 160 -13.68 -20.77 -9.08
CA GLY A 160 -13.20 -20.40 -7.76
C GLY A 160 -12.05 -21.27 -7.25
N THR A 161 -12.12 -22.58 -7.47
CA THR A 161 -11.06 -23.51 -7.07
C THR A 161 -9.78 -23.27 -7.86
N VAL A 162 -9.88 -23.13 -9.19
CA VAL A 162 -8.73 -22.83 -10.06
C VAL A 162 -8.10 -21.49 -9.67
N ALA A 163 -8.91 -20.45 -9.44
CA ALA A 163 -8.42 -19.15 -9.01
C ALA A 163 -7.73 -19.21 -7.64
N SER A 164 -8.28 -19.96 -6.69
CA SER A 164 -7.70 -20.11 -5.35
C SER A 164 -6.35 -20.81 -5.39
N ILE A 165 -6.22 -21.87 -6.20
CA ILE A 165 -4.92 -22.54 -6.44
C ILE A 165 -3.94 -21.59 -7.11
N GLY A 166 -4.37 -20.85 -8.13
CA GLY A 166 -3.54 -19.86 -8.82
C GLY A 166 -3.02 -18.77 -7.89
N ILE A 167 -3.90 -18.19 -7.06
CA ILE A 167 -3.54 -17.18 -6.05
C ILE A 167 -2.52 -17.77 -5.07
N LEU A 168 -2.74 -18.98 -4.56
CA LEU A 168 -1.80 -19.64 -3.65
C LEU A 168 -0.43 -19.84 -4.31
N MET A 169 -0.39 -20.30 -5.56
CA MET A 169 0.86 -20.47 -6.31
C MET A 169 1.60 -19.14 -6.50
N ILE A 170 0.89 -18.08 -6.87
CA ILE A 170 1.48 -16.74 -7.00
C ILE A 170 2.04 -16.28 -5.65
N MET A 171 1.29 -16.44 -4.56
CA MET A 171 1.75 -16.07 -3.21
C MET A 171 3.01 -16.81 -2.81
N VAL A 172 3.10 -18.12 -3.08
CA VAL A 172 4.31 -18.92 -2.81
C VAL A 172 5.51 -18.41 -3.60
N ILE A 173 5.34 -18.14 -4.90
CA ILE A 173 6.42 -17.61 -5.75
C ILE A 173 6.89 -16.25 -5.24
N LEU A 174 5.97 -15.35 -4.90
CA LEU A 174 6.30 -14.03 -4.38
C LEU A 174 7.07 -14.13 -3.06
N LEU A 175 6.62 -14.99 -2.12
CA LEU A 175 7.32 -15.22 -0.86
C LEU A 175 8.71 -15.81 -1.07
N ALA A 176 8.88 -16.74 -2.00
CA ALA A 176 10.18 -17.32 -2.33
C ALA A 176 11.17 -16.28 -2.89
N VAL A 177 10.70 -15.42 -3.81
CA VAL A 177 11.53 -14.33 -4.37
C VAL A 177 11.91 -13.32 -3.29
N LEU A 178 10.95 -12.94 -2.42
CA LEU A 178 11.21 -12.03 -1.31
C LEU A 178 12.23 -12.61 -0.32
N ALA A 179 12.07 -13.89 0.04
CA ALA A 179 13.00 -14.59 0.91
C ALA A 179 14.42 -14.61 0.33
N LEU A 180 14.56 -14.88 -0.97
CA LEU A 180 15.85 -14.86 -1.66
C LEU A 180 16.51 -13.48 -1.58
N VAL A 181 15.76 -12.40 -1.81
CA VAL A 181 16.29 -11.02 -1.71
C VAL A 181 16.77 -10.71 -0.29
N VAL A 182 15.98 -11.07 0.73
CA VAL A 182 16.33 -10.85 2.15
C VAL A 182 17.57 -11.65 2.53
N VAL A 183 17.65 -12.93 2.16
CA VAL A 183 18.82 -13.78 2.45
C VAL A 183 20.08 -13.22 1.81
N LYS A 184 20.00 -12.77 0.54
CA LYS A 184 21.15 -12.15 -0.12
C LYS A 184 21.55 -10.83 0.51
N ALA A 185 20.58 -10.00 0.93
CA ALA A 185 20.85 -8.73 1.59
C ALA A 185 21.53 -8.92 2.97
N LEU A 186 21.27 -10.04 3.65
CA LEU A 186 21.76 -10.32 5.01
C LEU A 186 22.89 -11.35 5.07
N ALA A 187 23.33 -11.91 3.95
CA ALA A 187 24.31 -13.00 3.88
C ALA A 187 25.64 -12.69 4.60
N GLY A 188 25.98 -11.41 4.77
CA GLY A 188 27.19 -10.97 5.48
C GLY A 188 26.98 -10.38 6.87
N SER A 189 25.75 -10.36 7.40
CA SER A 189 25.43 -9.70 8.68
C SER A 189 24.71 -10.65 9.63
N PRO A 190 25.44 -11.29 10.58
CA PRO A 190 24.84 -12.09 11.64
C PRO A 190 23.84 -11.30 12.49
N TRP A 191 24.08 -9.98 12.64
CA TRP A 191 23.18 -9.08 13.35
C TRP A 191 21.81 -8.98 12.68
N GLY A 192 21.75 -9.01 11.35
CA GLY A 192 20.48 -8.95 10.61
C GLY A 192 19.56 -10.13 10.90
N THR A 193 20.11 -11.34 11.02
CA THR A 193 19.34 -12.54 11.39
C THR A 193 18.78 -12.41 12.81
N PHE A 194 19.58 -11.90 13.76
CA PHE A 194 19.13 -11.67 15.13
C PHE A 194 17.99 -10.65 15.20
N THR A 195 18.14 -9.49 14.54
CA THR A 195 17.11 -8.45 14.53
C THR A 195 15.79 -8.96 13.93
N ILE A 196 15.84 -9.71 12.82
CA ILE A 196 14.64 -10.33 12.24
C ILE A 196 14.04 -11.38 13.18
N ALA A 197 14.87 -12.24 13.77
CA ALA A 197 14.39 -13.24 14.72
C ALA A 197 13.69 -12.60 15.93
N MET A 198 14.17 -11.46 16.43
CA MET A 198 13.55 -10.71 17.52
C MET A 198 12.20 -10.09 17.16
N THR A 199 11.88 -9.89 15.87
CA THR A 199 10.54 -9.40 15.49
C THR A 199 9.42 -10.36 15.88
N ILE A 200 9.68 -11.68 15.93
CA ILE A 200 8.69 -12.69 16.30
C ILE A 200 8.25 -12.55 17.77
N PRO A 201 9.15 -12.64 18.78
CA PRO A 201 8.76 -12.47 20.17
C PRO A 201 8.22 -11.06 20.46
N ILE A 202 8.76 -10.03 19.81
CA ILE A 202 8.24 -8.66 19.93
C ILE A 202 6.79 -8.60 19.43
N ALA A 203 6.49 -9.20 18.27
CA ALA A 203 5.12 -9.24 17.74
C ALA A 203 4.16 -10.00 18.65
N PHE A 204 4.57 -11.14 19.22
CA PHE A 204 3.77 -11.87 20.22
C PHE A 204 3.51 -11.02 21.46
N PHE A 205 4.54 -10.37 21.99
CA PHE A 205 4.41 -9.46 23.13
C PHE A 205 3.44 -8.31 22.82
N MET A 206 3.59 -7.68 21.66
CA MET A 206 2.70 -6.59 21.22
C MET A 206 1.24 -7.07 21.07
N GLY A 207 1.03 -8.26 20.49
CA GLY A 207 -0.30 -8.87 20.36
C GLY A 207 -0.96 -9.16 21.71
N ILE A 208 -0.22 -9.76 22.65
CA ILE A 208 -0.70 -10.04 24.01
C ILE A 208 -0.98 -8.74 24.76
N TYR A 209 -0.09 -7.74 24.64
CA TYR A 209 -0.24 -6.45 25.28
C TYR A 209 -1.52 -5.73 24.83
N MET A 210 -1.77 -5.72 23.52
CA MET A 210 -2.96 -5.10 22.93
C MET A 210 -4.24 -5.87 23.26
N ARG A 211 -4.19 -7.20 23.40
CA ARG A 211 -5.39 -8.02 23.64
C ARG A 211 -5.77 -8.11 25.11
N TYR A 212 -4.81 -8.27 26.02
CA TYR A 212 -5.08 -8.62 27.43
C TYR A 212 -4.61 -7.58 28.44
N ILE A 213 -3.49 -6.89 28.21
CA ILE A 213 -2.86 -6.04 29.24
C ILE A 213 -3.46 -4.62 29.22
N ARG A 214 -3.45 -3.96 28.04
CA ARG A 214 -4.01 -2.60 27.89
C ARG A 214 -4.72 -2.44 26.54
N PRO A 215 -5.97 -2.92 26.44
CA PRO A 215 -6.79 -2.73 25.25
C PRO A 215 -6.93 -1.24 24.89
N GLY A 216 -6.76 -0.91 23.62
CA GLY A 216 -6.96 0.44 23.08
C GLY A 216 -5.78 1.41 23.18
N LYS A 217 -4.69 1.05 23.89
CA LYS A 217 -3.50 1.92 24.03
C LYS A 217 -2.45 1.69 22.94
N ILE A 218 -2.81 2.01 21.70
CA ILE A 218 -1.97 1.75 20.51
C ILE A 218 -0.66 2.55 20.56
N ALA A 219 -0.69 3.80 21.02
CA ALA A 219 0.52 4.64 21.05
C ALA A 219 1.59 4.09 22.00
N GLU A 220 1.21 3.56 23.16
CA GLU A 220 2.15 2.98 24.14
C GLU A 220 2.87 1.78 23.51
N ILE A 221 2.13 0.87 22.88
CA ILE A 221 2.73 -0.34 22.30
C ILE A 221 3.54 -0.04 21.03
N SER A 222 3.17 0.97 20.24
CA SER A 222 3.97 1.43 19.11
C SER A 222 5.32 1.99 19.56
N VAL A 223 5.36 2.75 20.66
CA VAL A 223 6.62 3.27 21.21
C VAL A 223 7.46 2.12 21.77
N ILE A 224 6.87 1.19 22.52
CA ILE A 224 7.58 0.02 23.05
C ILE A 224 8.16 -0.83 21.92
N GLY A 225 7.36 -1.12 20.89
CA GLY A 225 7.80 -1.88 19.71
C GLY A 225 8.94 -1.18 18.97
N PHE A 226 8.87 0.14 18.81
CA PHE A 226 9.96 0.93 18.22
C PHE A 226 11.25 0.83 19.02
N VAL A 227 11.19 1.00 20.35
CA VAL A 227 12.37 0.91 21.22
C VAL A 227 12.97 -0.49 21.23
N LEU A 228 12.14 -1.54 21.15
CA LEU A 228 12.62 -2.93 21.11
C LEU A 228 13.25 -3.31 19.76
N LEU A 229 12.96 -2.57 18.69
CA LEU A 229 13.48 -2.83 17.34
C LEU A 229 14.72 -1.99 16.98
N MET A 230 15.00 -0.91 17.71
CA MET A 230 16.22 -0.09 17.58
C MET A 230 17.41 -0.75 18.28
#